data_AF-A0A6H5H9U8-F1
#
_entry.id   AF-A0A6H5H9U8-F1
#
_cell.length_a   1.000
_cell.length_b   1.000
_cell.length_c   1.000
_cell.angle_alpha   90.00
_cell.angle_beta   90.00
_cell.angle_gamma   90.00
#
_symmetry.space_group_name_H-M   'P 1'
#
loop_
_entity.id
_entity.type
_entity.pdbx_description
1 polymer ?
#
loop_
_entity_poly.entity_id
_entity_poly.type
_entity_poly.pdbx_seq_one_letter_code
_entity_poly.pdbx_strand_id
1 'polypeptide(L)'
;MGVMEILCDLLTFGIGTKTEEETAVHIYVILGLLTDAGRDRDVIGNVVDAGGIECLVKMTRSESVLMQAEAFLALHLTAAIRGTDAEPSLLKANIGEAITEFLVASPQREIFQNLLAIIGLIISSGELNSRLSEI
;
A
#
# COMPACT_ATOMS: atom_id res chain seq x y z
N MET A 1 -5.80 20.07 10.30
CA MET A 1 -4.78 19.05 10.02
C MET A 1 -5.05 17.89 10.95
N GLY A 2 -5.66 16.83 10.41
CA GLY A 2 -5.92 15.60 11.18
C GLY A 2 -4.64 14.81 11.39
N VAL A 3 -4.61 13.94 12.41
CA VAL A 3 -3.43 13.07 12.70
C VAL A 3 -3.05 12.23 11.47
N MET A 4 -4.04 11.80 10.67
CA MET A 4 -3.80 11.00 9.45
C MET A 4 -3.16 11.80 8.31
N GLU A 5 -3.54 13.07 8.12
CA GLU A 5 -2.90 13.95 7.12
C GLU A 5 -1.42 14.16 7.47
N ILE A 6 -1.11 14.36 8.75
CA ILE A 6 0.26 14.49 9.25
C ILE A 6 1.07 13.21 8.97
N LEU A 7 0.47 12.04 9.18
CA LEU A 7 1.12 10.76 8.89
C LEU A 7 1.35 10.55 7.40
N CYS A 8 0.41 10.94 6.53
CA CYS A 8 0.57 10.89 5.07
C CYS A 8 1.63 11.87 4.56
N ASP A 9 1.71 13.07 5.16
CA ASP A 9 2.75 14.05 4.85
C ASP A 9 4.14 13.55 5.26
N LEU A 10 4.24 12.92 6.43
CA LEU A 10 5.47 12.28 6.90
C LEU A 10 5.89 11.11 6.01
N LEU A 11 4.94 10.30 5.52
CA LEU A 11 5.20 9.24 4.53
C LEU A 11 5.76 9.81 3.23
N THR A 12 5.13 10.87 2.70
CA THR A 12 5.58 11.53 1.47
C THR A 12 6.98 12.11 1.63
N PHE A 13 7.27 12.72 2.79
CA PHE A 13 8.58 13.27 3.09
C PHE A 13 9.65 12.18 3.21
N GLY A 14 9.35 11.10 3.94
CA GLY A 14 10.28 10.00 4.18
C GLY A 14 10.68 9.22 2.93
N ILE A 15 9.75 9.03 1.98
CA ILE A 15 10.03 8.41 0.67
C ILE A 15 11.08 9.20 -0.13
N GLY A 16 11.22 10.51 0.11
CA GLY A 16 12.18 11.37 -0.58
C GLY A 16 13.56 11.49 0.06
N THR A 17 13.78 10.91 1.25
CA THR A 17 15.01 11.09 2.01
C THR A 17 15.80 9.80 2.18
N LYS A 18 17.11 9.86 1.94
CA LYS A 18 18.09 8.74 2.06
C LYS A 18 18.31 8.21 3.48
N THR A 19 17.53 8.66 4.46
CA THR A 19 17.57 8.24 5.87
C THR A 19 16.57 7.10 6.07
N GLU A 20 17.00 5.91 5.65
CA GLU A 20 16.20 4.71 5.43
C GLU A 20 15.70 4.03 6.73
N GLU A 21 16.31 4.29 7.89
CA GLU A 21 15.97 3.60 9.14
C GLU A 21 14.90 4.31 10.00
N GLU A 22 14.91 5.65 10.09
CA GLU A 22 13.94 6.40 10.91
C GLU A 22 12.55 6.47 10.25
N THR A 23 12.50 6.47 8.92
CA THR A 23 11.24 6.38 8.15
C THR A 23 10.60 5.00 8.31
N ALA A 24 11.41 3.94 8.33
CA ALA A 24 10.95 2.57 8.59
C ALA A 24 10.33 2.40 9.98
N VAL A 25 10.80 3.14 10.99
CA VAL A 25 10.19 3.16 12.34
C VAL A 25 8.83 3.86 12.32
N HIS A 26 8.66 4.97 11.60
CA HIS A 26 7.34 5.62 11.44
C HIS A 26 6.35 4.75 10.67
N ILE A 27 6.83 4.04 9.65
CA ILE A 27 6.10 2.98 8.94
C ILE A 27 5.69 1.86 9.91
N TYR A 28 6.61 1.37 10.76
CA TYR A 28 6.32 0.34 11.78
C TYR A 28 5.27 0.78 12.79
N VAL A 29 5.22 2.07 13.14
CA VAL A 29 4.20 2.65 14.04
C VAL A 29 2.84 2.75 13.33
N ILE A 30 2.80 3.16 12.07
CA ILE A 30 1.54 3.20 11.28
C ILE A 30 1.02 1.78 11.04
N LEU A 31 1.88 0.84 10.64
CA LEU A 31 1.52 -0.57 10.48
C LEU A 31 1.18 -1.24 11.80
N GLY A 32 1.85 -0.89 12.89
CA GLY A 32 1.50 -1.32 14.25
C GLY A 32 0.12 -0.83 14.68
N LEU A 33 -0.20 0.45 14.42
CA LEU A 33 -1.56 0.98 14.62
C LEU A 33 -2.58 0.29 13.70
N LEU A 34 -2.19 -0.07 12.47
CA LEU A 34 -3.04 -0.79 11.52
C LEU A 34 -3.14 -2.32 11.77
N THR A 35 -2.28 -2.91 12.59
CA THR A 35 -2.30 -4.37 12.87
C THR A 35 -2.78 -4.68 14.29
N ASP A 36 -2.48 -3.80 15.26
CA ASP A 36 -2.94 -3.91 16.65
C ASP A 36 -4.31 -3.22 16.84
N ALA A 37 -4.66 -2.22 16.00
CA ALA A 37 -6.02 -1.62 15.93
C ALA A 37 -6.71 -1.76 14.55
N GLY A 38 -5.98 -1.97 13.45
CA GLY A 38 -6.51 -1.84 12.08
C GLY A 38 -7.15 -3.07 11.45
N ARG A 39 -8.00 -3.75 12.22
CA ARG A 39 -9.23 -4.30 11.62
C ARG A 39 -10.38 -3.30 11.65
N ASP A 40 -10.16 -2.13 12.24
CA ASP A 40 -11.14 -1.07 12.25
C ASP A 40 -11.29 -0.45 10.85
N ARG A 41 -12.48 -0.65 10.26
CA ARG A 41 -12.89 -0.09 8.97
C ARG A 41 -12.73 1.43 8.93
N ASP A 42 -12.88 2.12 10.05
CA ASP A 42 -12.85 3.57 10.09
C ASP A 42 -11.41 4.10 9.99
N VAL A 43 -10.46 3.41 10.63
CA VAL A 43 -9.03 3.75 10.52
C VAL A 43 -8.53 3.57 9.09
N ILE A 44 -8.87 2.45 8.45
CA ILE A 44 -8.52 2.20 7.04
C ILE A 44 -9.22 3.21 6.12
N GLY A 45 -10.45 3.60 6.45
CA GLY A 45 -11.15 4.69 5.78
C GLY A 45 -10.37 5.98 5.75
N ASN A 46 -9.93 6.41 6.92
CA ASN A 46 -9.16 7.65 7.05
C ASN A 46 -7.81 7.58 6.32
N VAL A 47 -7.18 6.40 6.21
CA VAL A 47 -5.98 6.20 5.38
C VAL A 47 -6.29 6.43 3.90
N VAL A 48 -7.40 5.87 3.41
CA VAL A 48 -7.84 6.04 2.02
C VAL A 48 -8.17 7.52 1.75
N ASP A 49 -8.94 8.15 2.63
CA ASP A 49 -9.36 9.54 2.48
C ASP A 49 -8.20 10.54 2.54
N ALA A 50 -7.15 10.21 3.30
CA ALA A 50 -5.93 11.02 3.40
C ALA A 50 -4.94 10.81 2.25
N GLY A 51 -5.24 9.96 1.26
CA GLY A 51 -4.34 9.67 0.13
C GLY A 51 -3.17 8.76 0.49
N GLY A 52 -3.34 7.94 1.55
CA GLY A 52 -2.32 6.98 1.99
C GLY A 52 -2.06 5.89 0.94
N ILE A 53 -3.05 5.56 0.10
CA ILE A 53 -2.93 4.55 -0.94
C ILE A 53 -1.85 4.93 -1.96
N GLU A 54 -1.86 6.16 -2.45
CA GLU A 54 -0.84 6.64 -3.39
C GLU A 54 0.57 6.62 -2.79
N CYS A 55 0.71 6.89 -1.49
CA CYS A 55 1.99 6.76 -0.79
C CYS A 55 2.45 5.30 -0.71
N LEU A 56 1.55 4.39 -0.35
CA LEU A 56 1.86 2.96 -0.27
C LEU A 56 2.26 2.39 -1.64
N VAL A 57 1.57 2.76 -2.72
CA VAL A 57 1.94 2.33 -4.08
C VAL A 57 3.27 2.92 -4.57
N LYS A 58 3.66 4.12 -4.11
CA LYS A 58 5.03 4.62 -4.36
C LYS A 58 6.06 3.81 -3.58
N MET A 59 5.72 3.44 -2.35
CA MET A 59 6.59 2.71 -1.44
C MET A 59 6.88 1.27 -1.90
N THR A 60 6.00 0.64 -2.68
CA THR A 60 6.29 -0.65 -3.33
C THR A 60 7.46 -0.59 -4.33
N ARG A 61 7.87 0.62 -4.74
CA ARG A 61 9.02 0.87 -5.64
C ARG A 61 10.28 1.33 -4.90
N SER A 62 10.26 1.34 -3.56
CA SER A 62 11.44 1.68 -2.76
C SER A 62 12.58 0.69 -2.99
N GLU A 63 13.83 1.12 -2.85
CA GLU A 63 15.00 0.22 -2.86
C GLU A 63 15.05 -0.67 -1.60
N SER A 64 14.38 -0.24 -0.53
CA SER A 64 14.30 -0.99 0.73
C SER A 64 13.28 -2.11 0.63
N VAL A 65 13.77 -3.36 0.70
CA VAL A 65 12.96 -4.58 0.75
C VAL A 65 11.95 -4.56 1.91
N LEU A 66 12.33 -3.99 3.06
CA LEU A 66 11.44 -3.83 4.20
C LEU A 66 10.27 -2.89 3.85
N MET A 67 10.55 -1.75 3.22
CA MET A 67 9.51 -0.82 2.81
C MET A 67 8.58 -1.42 1.76
N GLN A 68 9.12 -2.18 0.80
CA GLN A 68 8.31 -2.89 -0.18
C GLN A 68 7.38 -3.90 0.49
N ALA A 69 7.92 -4.74 1.39
CA ALA A 69 7.16 -5.77 2.10
C ALA A 69 5.97 -5.18 2.88
N GLU A 70 6.23 -4.10 3.60
CA GLU A 70 5.26 -3.40 4.43
C GLU A 70 4.20 -2.66 3.60
N ALA A 71 4.61 -2.05 2.48
CA ALA A 71 3.67 -1.44 1.56
C ALA A 71 2.68 -2.46 0.99
N PHE A 72 3.18 -3.62 0.55
CA PHE A 72 2.31 -4.70 0.07
C PHE A 72 1.42 -5.27 1.18
N LEU A 73 1.89 -5.37 2.42
CA LEU A 73 1.04 -5.79 3.54
C LEU A 73 -0.09 -4.77 3.81
N ALA A 74 0.21 -3.48 3.87
CA ALA A 74 -0.79 -2.43 4.08
C ALA A 74 -1.81 -2.36 2.94
N LEU A 75 -1.36 -2.49 1.69
CA LEU A 75 -2.23 -2.54 0.51
C LEU A 75 -3.14 -3.79 0.55
N HIS A 76 -2.59 -4.94 0.96
CA HIS A 76 -3.37 -6.16 1.15
C HIS A 76 -4.48 -5.97 2.18
N LEU A 77 -4.15 -5.47 3.38
CA LEU A 77 -5.12 -5.24 4.45
C LEU A 77 -6.20 -4.23 4.04
N THR A 78 -5.79 -3.16 3.36
CA THR A 78 -6.74 -2.14 2.86
C THR A 78 -7.69 -2.74 1.83
N ALA A 79 -7.17 -3.48 0.86
CA ALA A 79 -7.98 -4.14 -0.15
C ALA A 79 -8.91 -5.22 0.45
N ALA A 80 -8.46 -5.92 1.50
CA ALA A 80 -9.24 -6.95 2.18
C ALA A 80 -10.40 -6.36 3.01
N ILE A 81 -10.24 -5.17 3.59
CA ILE A 81 -11.22 -4.59 4.53
C ILE A 81 -12.10 -3.52 3.87
N ARG A 82 -11.53 -2.71 2.95
CA ARG A 82 -12.21 -1.62 2.23
C ARG A 82 -11.82 -1.56 0.76
N GLY A 83 -11.74 -2.71 0.10
CA GLY A 83 -11.42 -2.84 -1.32
C GLY A 83 -12.14 -1.81 -2.19
N THR A 84 -13.49 -1.81 -2.15
CA THR A 84 -14.34 -0.90 -2.96
C THR A 84 -14.01 0.58 -2.81
N ASP A 85 -13.56 0.99 -1.64
CA ASP A 85 -13.30 2.40 -1.35
C ASP A 85 -11.87 2.79 -1.76
N ALA A 86 -10.96 1.83 -1.72
CA ALA A 86 -9.58 2.00 -2.15
C ALA A 86 -9.39 1.86 -3.67
N GLU A 87 -10.33 1.23 -4.38
CA GLU A 87 -10.27 0.99 -5.83
C GLU A 87 -9.93 2.24 -6.67
N PRO A 88 -10.60 3.40 -6.49
CA PRO A 88 -10.29 4.59 -7.27
C PRO A 88 -8.86 5.08 -7.04
N SER A 89 -8.40 5.03 -5.78
CA SER A 89 -7.05 5.46 -5.39
C SER A 89 -5.97 4.49 -5.90
N LEU A 90 -6.24 3.18 -5.89
CA LEU A 90 -5.35 2.16 -6.44
C LEU A 90 -5.16 2.31 -7.95
N LEU A 91 -6.27 2.56 -8.68
CA LEU A 91 -6.22 2.84 -10.12
C LEU A 91 -5.47 4.13 -10.42
N LYS A 92 -5.77 5.21 -9.69
CA LYS A 92 -5.08 6.51 -9.81
C LYS A 92 -3.58 6.39 -9.53
N ALA A 93 -3.17 5.48 -8.66
CA ALA A 93 -1.77 5.23 -8.31
C ALA A 93 -1.03 4.29 -9.28
N ASN A 94 -1.69 3.77 -10.33
CA ASN A 94 -1.15 2.78 -11.27
C ASN A 94 -0.62 1.51 -10.57
N ILE A 95 -1.41 0.92 -9.67
CA ILE A 95 -1.00 -0.30 -8.95
C ILE A 95 -0.61 -1.46 -9.89
N GLY A 96 -1.23 -1.59 -11.06
CA GLY A 96 -0.90 -2.64 -12.04
C GLY A 96 0.53 -2.55 -12.56
N GLU A 97 0.99 -1.34 -12.87
CA GLU A 97 2.37 -1.07 -13.29
C GLU A 97 3.34 -1.39 -12.14
N ALA A 98 3.03 -0.93 -10.93
CA ALA A 98 3.86 -1.20 -9.74
C ALA A 98 4.00 -2.71 -9.46
N ILE A 99 2.92 -3.48 -9.62
CA ILE A 99 2.93 -4.94 -9.49
C ILE A 99 3.79 -5.57 -10.60
N THR A 100 3.66 -5.10 -11.84
CA THR A 100 4.39 -5.65 -12.99
C THR A 100 5.89 -5.41 -12.86
N GLU A 101 6.29 -4.19 -12.50
CA GLU A 101 7.69 -3.82 -12.22
C GLU A 101 8.26 -4.68 -11.09
N PHE A 102 7.50 -4.86 -10.01
CA PHE A 102 7.92 -5.65 -8.87
C PHE A 102 8.10 -7.14 -9.22
N LEU A 103 7.23 -7.71 -10.05
CA LEU A 103 7.34 -9.10 -10.52
C LEU A 103 8.57 -9.33 -11.41
N VAL A 104 8.91 -8.35 -12.25
CA VAL A 104 10.11 -8.40 -13.11
C VAL A 104 11.40 -8.36 -12.28
N ALA A 105 11.37 -7.70 -11.11
CA ALA A 105 12.52 -7.57 -10.21
C ALA A 105 12.88 -8.86 -9.42
N SER A 106 12.20 -9.99 -9.66
CA SER A 106 12.43 -11.28 -8.98
C SER A 106 12.38 -11.17 -7.45
N PRO A 107 11.20 -10.88 -6.88
CA PRO A 107 11.05 -10.50 -5.48
C PRO A 107 11.32 -11.63 -4.49
N GLN A 108 11.67 -11.25 -3.25
CA GLN A 108 11.84 -12.19 -2.14
C GLN A 108 10.53 -12.90 -1.79
N ARG A 109 10.64 -14.15 -1.32
CA ARG A 109 9.52 -15.08 -1.14
C ARG A 109 8.44 -14.54 -0.21
N GLU A 110 8.80 -13.85 0.88
CA GLU A 110 7.80 -13.30 1.81
C GLU A 110 6.93 -12.23 1.15
N ILE A 111 7.52 -11.36 0.32
CA ILE A 111 6.77 -10.29 -0.35
C ILE A 111 5.87 -10.85 -1.46
N PHE A 112 6.31 -11.93 -2.10
CA PHE A 112 5.53 -12.63 -3.12
C PHE A 112 4.19 -13.17 -2.59
N GLN A 113 4.11 -13.56 -1.30
CA GLN A 113 2.86 -14.03 -0.69
C GLN A 113 1.86 -12.88 -0.51
N ASN A 114 2.30 -11.73 -0.01
CA ASN A 114 1.46 -10.53 0.14
C ASN A 114 0.97 -10.04 -1.24
N LEU A 115 1.85 -10.11 -2.24
CA LEU A 115 1.50 -9.79 -3.62
C LEU A 115 0.42 -10.72 -4.18
N LEU A 116 0.57 -12.05 -4.02
CA LEU A 116 -0.45 -13.01 -4.47
C LEU A 116 -1.81 -12.77 -3.79
N ALA A 117 -1.80 -12.37 -2.53
CA ALA A 117 -3.03 -12.04 -1.81
C ALA A 117 -3.70 -10.77 -2.38
N ILE A 118 -2.92 -9.75 -2.77
CA ILE A 118 -3.43 -8.57 -3.48
C ILE A 118 -3.97 -8.95 -4.86
N ILE A 119 -3.24 -9.74 -5.63
CA ILE A 119 -3.69 -10.19 -6.96
C ILE A 119 -5.02 -10.95 -6.85
N GLY A 120 -5.16 -11.81 -5.84
CA GLY A 120 -6.44 -12.50 -5.58
C GLY A 120 -7.60 -11.53 -5.33
N LEU A 121 -7.35 -10.43 -4.61
CA LEU A 121 -8.36 -9.38 -4.37
C LEU A 121 -8.68 -8.59 -5.63
N ILE A 122 -7.66 -8.28 -6.44
CA ILE A 122 -7.83 -7.61 -7.75
C ILE A 122 -8.69 -8.46 -8.67
N ILE A 123 -8.38 -9.75 -8.83
CA ILE A 123 -9.14 -10.66 -9.69
C ILE A 123 -10.58 -10.84 -9.20
N SER A 124 -10.78 -10.81 -7.87
CA SER A 124 -12.11 -10.91 -7.26
C SER A 124 -12.94 -9.63 -7.43
N SER A 125 -12.30 -8.49 -7.68
CA SER A 125 -12.97 -7.24 -8.04
C SER A 125 -13.23 -7.19 -9.55
N GLY A 126 -14.50 -7.17 -9.95
CA GLY A 126 -14.88 -7.10 -11.36
C GLY A 126 -14.41 -5.82 -12.05
N GLU A 127 -14.45 -4.69 -11.35
CA GLU A 127 -14.04 -3.39 -11.88
C GLU A 127 -12.51 -3.29 -12.01
N LEU A 128 -11.76 -3.60 -10.94
CA LEU A 128 -10.29 -3.56 -11.01
C LEU A 128 -9.75 -4.54 -12.05
N ASN A 129 -10.28 -5.76 -12.09
CA ASN A 129 -9.83 -6.76 -13.04
C ASN A 129 -10.08 -6.32 -14.49
N SER A 130 -11.26 -5.75 -14.79
CA SER A 130 -11.55 -5.23 -16.13
C SER A 130 -10.57 -4.11 -16.50
N ARG A 131 -10.40 -3.13 -15.60
CA ARG A 131 -9.57 -1.94 -15.85
C ARG A 131 -8.09 -2.26 -15.98
N LEU A 132 -7.57 -3.24 -15.24
CA LEU A 132 -6.18 -3.67 -15.33
C LEU A 132 -5.93 -4.61 -16.52
N SER A 133 -6.94 -5.32 -17.00
CA SER A 133 -6.83 -6.16 -18.21
C SER A 133 -6.82 -5.36 -19.52
N GLU A 134 -7.19 -4.07 -19.47
CA GLU A 134 -7.19 -3.13 -20.59
C GLU A 134 -5.85 -2.39 -20.78
N ILE A 135 -4.92 -2.54 -19.83
CA ILE A 135 -3.57 -1.91 -19.82
C ILE A 135 -2.55 -2.89 -20.38
#